data_AF-A0A2N9Y1Y0-F1
#
_entry.id   AF-A0A2N9Y1Y0-F1
#
_cell.length_a   1.000
_cell.length_b   1.000
_cell.length_c   1.000
_cell.angle_alpha   90.00
_cell.angle_beta   90.00
_cell.angle_gamma   90.00
#
_symmetry.space_group_name_H-M   'P 1'
#
loop_
_entity.id
_entity.type
_entity.pdbx_description
1 polymer ?
#
loop_
_entity_poly.entity_id
_entity_poly.type
_entity_poly.pdbx_seq_one_letter_code
_entity_poly.pdbx_strand_id
1 'polypeptide(L)'
;MQIRTTKIRLLILIGIGLFLSGCSISDWYNGYYVDRSVIRKIQKEREEIYNKYYKSESPEIKELRKQNLKYCIDLANKPENRVARAGYPNGVWNYPIYIKCMRDRGTPVYSSESEN
;
A
#
# COMPACT_ATOMS: atom_id res chain seq x y z
N MET A 1 -25.00 51.84 17.99
CA MET A 1 -25.40 50.65 17.18
C MET A 1 -24.24 49.98 16.44
N GLN A 2 -23.21 50.72 16.03
CA GLN A 2 -22.09 50.24 15.20
C GLN A 2 -21.12 49.23 15.87
N ILE A 3 -20.89 49.35 17.18
CA ILE A 3 -19.97 48.48 17.93
C ILE A 3 -20.55 47.07 18.14
N ARG A 4 -21.89 46.97 18.23
CA ARG A 4 -22.57 45.68 18.41
C ARG A 4 -22.55 44.86 17.12
N THR A 5 -22.72 45.51 15.96
CA THR A 5 -22.68 44.86 14.65
C THR A 5 -21.28 44.41 14.24
N THR A 6 -20.22 45.15 14.59
CA THR A 6 -18.83 44.72 14.35
C THR A 6 -18.43 43.51 15.19
N LYS A 7 -18.84 43.46 16.48
CA LYS A 7 -18.61 42.29 17.35
C LYS A 7 -19.31 41.03 16.82
N ILE A 8 -20.54 41.16 16.31
CA ILE A 8 -21.29 40.04 15.71
C ILE A 8 -20.60 39.56 14.43
N ARG A 9 -20.16 40.47 13.55
CA ARG A 9 -19.44 40.10 12.32
C ARG A 9 -18.12 39.38 12.60
N LEU A 10 -17.39 39.81 13.62
CA LEU A 10 -16.14 39.15 14.03
C LEU A 10 -16.38 37.71 14.50
N LEU A 11 -17.43 37.49 15.31
CA LEU A 11 -17.78 36.14 15.77
C LEU A 11 -18.20 35.21 14.62
N ILE A 12 -18.92 35.75 13.62
CA ILE A 12 -19.30 34.98 12.43
C ILE A 12 -18.06 34.58 11.62
N LEU A 13 -17.11 35.49 11.42
CA LEU A 13 -15.87 35.20 10.69
C LEU A 13 -15.00 34.15 11.40
N ILE A 14 -14.90 34.22 12.72
CA ILE A 14 -14.19 33.20 13.52
C ILE A 14 -14.91 31.85 13.42
N GLY A 15 -16.24 31.85 13.50
CA GLY A 15 -17.04 30.62 13.33
C GLY A 15 -16.82 29.96 11.98
N ILE A 16 -16.83 30.73 10.89
CA ILE A 16 -16.58 30.22 9.53
C ILE A 16 -15.14 29.71 9.40
N GLY A 17 -14.14 30.41 9.95
CA GLY A 17 -12.73 29.97 9.90
C GLY A 17 -12.47 28.65 10.62
N LEU A 18 -13.11 28.44 11.78
CA LEU A 18 -13.03 27.17 12.52
C LEU A 18 -13.77 26.04 11.79
N PHE A 19 -14.90 26.33 11.16
CA PHE A 19 -15.67 25.34 10.42
C PHE A 19 -14.97 24.87 9.13
N LEU A 20 -14.33 25.80 8.40
CA LEU A 20 -13.61 25.48 7.16
C LEU A 20 -12.28 24.76 7.40
N SER A 21 -11.58 25.05 8.50
CA SER A 21 -10.33 24.35 8.85
C SER A 21 -10.57 22.94 9.41
N GLY A 22 -11.72 22.70 10.05
CA GLY A 22 -12.09 21.40 10.62
C GLY A 22 -12.20 20.25 9.60
N CYS A 23 -12.67 20.52 8.37
CA CYS A 23 -12.75 19.48 7.34
C CYS A 23 -11.37 19.06 6.80
N SER A 24 -10.38 19.97 6.76
CA SER A 24 -9.03 19.64 6.28
C SER A 24 -8.19 18.91 7.34
N ILE A 25 -8.49 19.14 8.62
CA ILE A 25 -7.75 18.54 9.75
C ILE A 25 -8.07 17.06 9.91
N SER A 26 -9.32 16.63 9.69
CA SER A 26 -9.68 15.20 9.75
C SER A 26 -9.00 14.38 8.66
N ASP A 27 -8.92 14.92 7.45
CA ASP A 27 -8.28 14.24 6.31
C ASP A 27 -6.76 14.20 6.46
N TRP A 28 -6.14 15.27 6.98
CA TRP A 28 -4.72 15.31 7.31
C TRP A 28 -4.35 14.36 8.47
N TYR A 29 -5.20 14.28 9.50
CA TYR A 29 -5.00 13.36 10.62
C TYR A 29 -5.17 11.89 10.17
N ASN A 30 -6.17 11.57 9.37
CA ASN A 30 -6.36 10.20 8.84
C ASN A 30 -5.27 9.78 7.83
N GLY A 31 -4.72 10.73 7.07
CA GLY A 31 -3.60 10.46 6.15
C GLY A 31 -2.26 10.23 6.88
N TYR A 32 -1.99 10.99 7.94
CA TYR A 32 -0.77 10.86 8.73
C TYR A 32 -0.83 9.65 9.70
N TYR A 33 -2.02 9.34 10.22
CA TYR A 33 -2.32 8.16 11.02
C TYR A 33 -3.20 7.21 10.20
N VAL A 34 -2.64 6.58 9.17
CA VAL A 34 -3.28 5.44 8.49
C VAL A 34 -3.90 4.56 9.57
N ASP A 35 -5.23 4.50 9.59
CA ASP A 35 -6.00 3.97 10.71
C ASP A 35 -5.42 2.61 11.10
N ARG A 36 -5.04 2.47 12.38
CA ARG A 36 -4.51 1.21 12.92
C ARG A 36 -5.46 0.05 12.60
N SER A 37 -6.76 0.31 12.43
CA SER A 37 -7.75 -0.67 11.96
C SER A 37 -7.46 -1.17 10.53
N VAL A 38 -7.10 -0.28 9.60
CA VAL A 38 -6.76 -0.60 8.20
C VAL A 38 -5.47 -1.40 8.12
N ILE A 39 -4.44 -1.00 8.87
CA ILE A 39 -3.17 -1.76 8.94
C ILE A 39 -3.43 -3.17 9.47
N ARG A 40 -4.21 -3.31 10.56
CA ARG A 40 -4.58 -4.62 11.11
C ARG A 40 -5.37 -5.46 10.11
N LYS A 41 -6.28 -4.83 9.35
CA LYS A 41 -7.05 -5.53 8.32
C LYS A 41 -6.14 -6.07 7.22
N ILE A 42 -5.22 -5.25 6.69
CA ILE A 42 -4.24 -5.67 5.68
C ILE A 42 -3.33 -6.79 6.22
N GLN A 43 -2.90 -6.70 7.48
CA GLN A 43 -2.09 -7.75 8.11
C GLN A 43 -2.86 -9.08 8.20
N LYS A 44 -4.10 -9.04 8.67
CA LYS A 44 -4.97 -10.23 8.72
C LYS A 44 -5.19 -10.83 7.33
N GLU A 45 -5.50 -10.02 6.32
CA GLU A 45 -5.68 -10.50 4.95
C GLU A 45 -4.41 -11.15 4.40
N ARG A 46 -3.24 -10.56 4.66
CA ARG A 46 -1.95 -11.18 4.28
C ARG A 46 -1.70 -12.49 5.01
N GLU A 47 -1.98 -12.55 6.31
CA GLU A 47 -1.85 -13.76 7.10
C GLU A 47 -2.82 -14.85 6.61
N GLU A 48 -4.06 -14.51 6.27
CA GLU A 48 -5.04 -15.44 5.71
C GLU A 48 -4.58 -16.01 4.38
N ILE A 49 -4.14 -15.17 3.43
CA ILE A 49 -3.59 -15.61 2.14
C ILE A 49 -2.37 -16.50 2.37
N TYR A 50 -1.44 -16.06 3.22
CA TYR A 50 -0.26 -16.84 3.54
C TYR A 50 -0.62 -18.20 4.15
N ASN A 51 -1.58 -18.21 5.06
CA ASN A 51 -2.02 -19.41 5.74
C ASN A 51 -2.74 -20.38 4.79
N LYS A 52 -3.52 -19.85 3.86
CA LYS A 52 -4.26 -20.62 2.85
C LYS A 52 -3.33 -21.37 1.91
N TYR A 53 -2.24 -20.74 1.46
CA TYR A 53 -1.41 -21.29 0.38
C TYR A 53 -0.04 -21.81 0.81
N TYR A 54 0.55 -21.28 1.89
CA TYR A 54 1.95 -21.54 2.23
C TYR A 54 2.16 -22.15 3.63
N LYS A 55 1.15 -22.20 4.49
CA LYS A 55 1.29 -22.75 5.86
C LYS A 55 1.75 -24.20 5.85
N SER A 56 1.19 -25.00 4.93
CA SER A 56 1.47 -26.42 4.76
C SER A 56 2.78 -26.72 4.03
N GLU A 57 3.52 -25.70 3.56
CA GLU A 57 4.84 -25.93 2.95
C GLU A 57 5.81 -26.55 3.97
N SER A 58 6.62 -27.50 3.48
CA SER A 58 7.69 -28.10 4.28
C SER A 58 8.75 -27.05 4.65
N PRO A 59 9.55 -27.28 5.70
CA PRO A 59 10.65 -26.37 6.07
C PRO A 59 11.61 -26.09 4.90
N GLU A 60 11.90 -27.11 4.09
CA GLU A 60 12.80 -27.00 2.92
C GLU A 60 12.22 -26.07 1.85
N ILE A 61 10.92 -26.21 1.55
CA ILE A 61 10.24 -25.33 0.59
C ILE A 61 10.16 -23.89 1.11
N LYS A 62 9.97 -23.69 2.42
CA LYS A 62 9.96 -22.35 3.02
C LYS A 62 11.31 -21.65 2.90
N GLU A 63 12.40 -22.36 3.13
CA GLU A 63 13.75 -21.79 2.94
C GLU A 63 14.06 -21.53 1.46
N LEU A 64 13.69 -22.46 0.58
CA LEU A 64 13.80 -22.24 -0.86
C LEU A 64 13.02 -20.99 -1.30
N ARG A 65 11.80 -20.80 -0.79
CA ARG A 65 10.95 -19.64 -1.08
C ARG A 65 11.61 -18.33 -0.63
N LYS A 66 12.28 -18.29 0.53
CA LYS A 66 13.02 -17.11 0.99
C LYS A 66 14.17 -16.76 0.04
N GLN A 67 14.93 -17.76 -0.39
CA GLN A 67 16.05 -17.57 -1.33
C GLN A 67 15.54 -17.11 -2.70
N ASN A 68 14.50 -17.76 -3.21
CA ASN A 68 13.86 -17.43 -4.48
C ASN A 68 13.24 -16.04 -4.45
N LEU A 69 12.58 -15.66 -3.35
CA LEU A 69 12.00 -14.33 -3.17
C LEU A 69 13.07 -13.27 -3.41
N LYS A 70 14.19 -13.32 -2.68
CA LYS A 70 15.28 -12.35 -2.85
C LYS A 70 15.77 -12.29 -4.30
N TYR A 71 16.11 -13.44 -4.87
CA TYR A 71 16.65 -13.51 -6.23
C TYR A 71 15.68 -12.99 -7.29
N CYS A 72 14.42 -13.42 -7.25
CA CYS A 72 13.41 -13.05 -8.24
C CYS A 72 13.00 -11.58 -8.12
N ILE A 73 13.02 -11.03 -6.91
CA ILE A 73 12.84 -9.60 -6.66
C ILE A 73 13.99 -8.81 -7.29
N ASP A 74 15.24 -9.20 -7.03
CA ASP A 74 16.41 -8.52 -7.59
C ASP A 74 16.38 -8.58 -9.12
N LEU A 75 16.03 -9.74 -9.69
CA LEU A 75 15.87 -9.92 -11.13
C LEU A 75 14.81 -8.98 -11.72
N ALA A 76 13.64 -8.87 -11.10
CA ALA A 76 12.55 -8.01 -11.57
C ALA A 76 12.84 -6.50 -11.42
N ASN A 77 13.80 -6.13 -10.57
CA ASN A 77 14.21 -4.75 -10.33
C ASN A 77 15.36 -4.27 -11.20
N LYS A 78 16.06 -5.18 -11.89
CA LYS A 78 17.17 -4.82 -12.77
C LYS A 78 16.72 -3.79 -13.81
N PRO A 79 17.50 -2.74 -14.11
CA PRO A 79 17.11 -1.68 -15.04
C PRO A 79 16.62 -2.20 -16.40
N GLU A 80 17.28 -3.22 -16.94
CA GLU A 80 16.94 -3.86 -18.22
C GLU A 80 15.61 -4.62 -18.20
N ASN A 81 15.13 -5.01 -17.02
CA ASN A 81 13.92 -5.80 -16.84
C ASN A 81 12.72 -4.94 -16.46
N ARG A 82 12.90 -3.67 -16.11
CA ARG A 82 11.81 -2.80 -15.68
C ARG A 82 10.85 -2.49 -16.83
N VAL A 83 9.57 -2.35 -16.48
CA VAL A 83 8.51 -2.02 -17.44
C VAL A 83 8.41 -0.51 -17.58
N ALA A 84 8.48 0.00 -18.80
CA ALA A 84 8.28 1.42 -19.06
C ALA A 84 6.81 1.81 -18.75
N ARG A 85 6.63 2.89 -17.98
CA ARG A 85 5.30 3.40 -17.61
C ARG A 85 5.32 4.93 -17.58
N ALA A 86 4.27 5.54 -18.10
CA ALA A 86 4.12 7.00 -18.06
C ALA A 86 4.25 7.51 -16.61
N GLY A 87 5.06 8.56 -16.41
CA GLY A 87 5.37 9.11 -15.08
C GLY A 87 6.51 8.41 -14.32
N TYR A 88 7.09 7.33 -14.87
CA TYR A 88 8.20 6.60 -14.24
C TYR A 88 9.41 6.55 -15.18
N PRO A 89 10.32 7.54 -15.12
CA PRO A 89 11.45 7.64 -16.06
C PRO A 89 12.42 6.45 -15.98
N ASN A 90 12.51 5.82 -14.80
CA ASN A 90 13.35 4.64 -14.57
C ASN A 90 12.57 3.32 -14.66
N GLY A 91 11.37 3.33 -15.24
CA GLY A 91 10.45 2.19 -15.29
C GLY A 91 9.92 1.77 -13.90
N VAL A 92 9.02 0.79 -13.92
CA VAL A 92 8.47 0.15 -12.72
C VAL A 92 8.95 -1.31 -12.62
N TRP A 93 8.87 -1.85 -11.41
CA TRP A 93 9.10 -3.27 -11.15
C TRP A 93 8.32 -4.16 -12.13
N ASN A 94 8.98 -5.20 -12.65
CA ASN A 94 8.36 -6.15 -13.56
C ASN A 94 7.72 -7.34 -12.83
N TYR A 95 6.43 -7.21 -12.50
CA TYR A 95 5.69 -8.23 -11.76
C TYR A 95 5.58 -9.57 -12.52
N PRO A 96 5.31 -9.59 -13.84
CA PRO A 96 5.34 -10.83 -14.62
C PRO A 96 6.67 -11.60 -14.54
N ILE A 97 7.82 -10.92 -14.61
CA ILE A 97 9.14 -11.57 -14.46
C ILE A 97 9.29 -12.20 -13.07
N TYR A 98 8.86 -11.49 -12.03
CA TYR A 98 8.89 -12.00 -10.66
C TYR A 98 8.05 -13.28 -10.52
N ILE A 99 6.80 -13.28 -11.00
CA ILE A 99 5.90 -14.45 -10.91
C ILE A 99 6.45 -15.64 -11.68
N LYS A 100 6.93 -15.41 -12.90
CA LYS A 100 7.55 -16.46 -13.71
C LYS A 100 8.77 -17.06 -13.00
N CYS A 101 9.68 -16.20 -12.51
CA CYS A 101 10.87 -16.64 -11.79
C CYS A 101 10.52 -17.49 -10.55
N MET A 102 9.54 -17.07 -9.76
CA MET A 102 9.10 -17.82 -8.57
C MET A 102 8.52 -19.19 -8.94
N ARG A 103 7.73 -19.27 -10.02
CA ARG A 103 7.16 -20.52 -10.55
C ARG A 103 8.25 -21.46 -11.07
N ASP A 104 9.14 -20.96 -11.91
CA ASP A 104 10.22 -21.73 -12.55
C ASP A 104 11.21 -22.29 -11.50
N ARG A 105 11.33 -21.62 -10.35
CA ARG A 105 12.17 -22.04 -9.22
C ARG A 105 11.45 -22.88 -8.16
N GLY A 106 10.23 -23.35 -8.46
CA GLY A 106 9.50 -24.30 -7.62
C GLY A 106 8.75 -23.70 -6.43
N THR A 107 8.62 -22.38 -6.36
CA THR A 107 7.92 -21.69 -5.25
C THR A 107 6.89 -20.70 -5.81
N PRO A 108 5.82 -21.18 -6.48
CA PRO A 108 4.86 -20.32 -7.16
C PRO A 108 4.22 -19.32 -6.19
N VAL A 109 3.83 -18.17 -6.72
CA VAL A 109 3.10 -17.13 -5.97
C VAL A 109 1.64 -17.21 -6.37
N TYR A 110 0.78 -17.43 -5.40
CA TYR A 110 -0.67 -17.31 -5.53
C TYR A 110 -1.05 -15.85 -5.29
N SER A 111 -1.59 -15.21 -6.31
CA SER A 111 -2.28 -13.91 -6.20
C SER A 111 -3.70 -14.06 -6.73
N SER A 112 -4.60 -13.17 -6.31
CA SER A 112 -5.96 -13.11 -6.86
C SER A 112 -6.00 -12.85 -8.38
N GLU A 113 -4.89 -12.41 -8.97
CA GLU A 113 -4.74 -12.16 -10.42
C GLU A 113 -4.19 -13.39 -11.18
N SER A 114 -3.76 -14.43 -10.47
CA SER A 114 -3.18 -15.65 -11.07
C SER A 114 -4.21 -16.73 -11.42
N GLU A 115 -5.51 -16.43 -11.27
CA GLU A 115 -6.65 -17.33 -11.55
C GLU A 115 -7.40 -17.01 -12.86
N ASN A 116 -6.87 -16.11 -13.71
CA ASN A 116 -7.42 -15.80 -15.05
C ASN A 116 -6.48 -16.23 -16.19
#